data_AF-A0A1I1N9U4-F1
#
_entry.id   AF-A0A1I1N9U4-F1
#
_cell.length_a   1.000
_cell.length_b   1.000
_cell.length_c   1.000
_cell.angle_alpha   90.00
_cell.angle_beta   90.00
_cell.angle_gamma   90.00
#
_symmetry.space_group_name_H-M   'P 1'
#
loop_
_entity.id
_entity.type
_entity.pdbx_description
1 polymer ?
#
loop_
_entity_poly.entity_id
_entity_poly.type
_entity_poly.pdbx_seq_one_letter_code
_entity_poly.pdbx_strand_id
1 'polypeptide(L)' 'MKVTDICRDKGITTAAFYSWKRKYGGMDAQQLKELKSLQEENQRLKQMYADLSLDHRILKDIIEKKL' A
#
# COMPACT_ATOMS: atom_id res chain seq x y z
N MET A 1 -30.93 3.01 6.27
CA MET A 1 -30.18 1.78 6.61
C MET A 1 -29.23 2.09 7.75
N LYS A 2 -29.25 1.34 8.86
CA LYS A 2 -28.35 1.62 10.00
C LYS A 2 -26.96 1.05 9.69
N VAL A 3 -25.90 1.66 10.24
CA VAL A 3 -24.52 1.18 10.08
C VAL A 3 -24.39 -0.27 10.55
N THR A 4 -25.15 -0.68 11.57
CA THR A 4 -25.22 -2.06 12.08
C THR A 4 -25.70 -3.06 11.03
N ASP A 5 -26.62 -2.66 10.15
CA ASP A 5 -27.18 -3.54 9.12
C ASP A 5 -26.17 -3.74 7.99
N ILE A 6 -25.47 -2.66 7.61
CA ILE A 6 -24.35 -2.70 6.64
C ILE A 6 -23.22 -3.60 7.18
N CYS A 7 -22.89 -3.44 8.47
CA CYS A 7 -21.83 -4.22 9.10
C CYS A 7 -22.17 -5.72 9.13
N ARG A 8 -23.43 -6.08 9.40
CA ARG A 8 -23.91 -7.47 9.34
C ARG A 8 -23.90 -8.04 7.92
N ASP A 9 -24.39 -7.28 6.94
CA ASP A 9 -24.40 -7.68 5.53
C ASP A 9 -22.99 -7.89 4.96
N LYS A 10 -22.07 -6.98 5.30
CA LYS A 10 -20.68 -7.02 4.82
C LYS A 10 -19.74 -7.84 5.70
N GLY A 11 -20.22 -8.43 6.81
CA GLY A 11 -19.40 -9.22 7.73
C GLY A 11 -18.27 -8.42 8.40
N ILE A 12 -18.44 -7.10 8.58
CA ILE A 12 -17.44 -6.22 9.18
C ILE A 12 -17.91 -5.71 10.54
N THR A 13 -16.96 -5.33 11.40
CA THR A 13 -17.30 -4.68 12.67
C THR A 13 -17.64 -3.21 12.43
N THR A 14 -18.45 -2.63 13.32
CA THR A 14 -18.74 -1.19 13.30
C THR A 14 -17.48 -0.35 13.45
N ALA A 15 -16.51 -0.82 14.25
CA ALA A 15 -15.20 -0.18 14.38
C ALA A 15 -14.43 -0.13 13.05
N ALA A 16 -14.42 -1.24 12.29
CA ALA A 16 -13.79 -1.27 10.96
C ALA A 16 -14.47 -0.30 9.98
N PHE A 17 -15.80 -0.24 9.99
CA PHE A 17 -16.56 0.71 9.17
C PHE A 17 -16.17 2.15 9.44
N TYR A 18 -16.13 2.58 10.71
CA TYR A 18 -15.75 3.95 11.06
C TYR A 18 -14.28 4.25 10.80
N SER A 19 -13.39 3.26 10.95
CA SER A 19 -11.97 3.40 10.58
C SER A 19 -11.81 3.68 9.08
N TRP A 20 -12.50 2.92 8.23
CA TRP A 20 -12.52 3.16 6.78
C TRP A 20 -13.20 4.48 6.43
N LYS A 21 -14.32 4.82 7.09
CA LYS A 21 -14.99 6.10 6.87
C LYS A 21 -14.10 7.29 7.24
N ARG A 22 -13.32 7.21 8.32
CA ARG A 22 -12.35 8.24 8.69
C ARG A 22 -11.23 8.38 7.65
N LYS A 23 -10.77 7.26 7.09
CA LYS A 23 -9.65 7.22 6.16
C LYS A 23 -10.02 7.56 4.71
N TYR A 24 -11.22 7.17 4.29
CA TYR A 24 -11.64 7.16 2.88
C TYR A 24 -12.97 7.89 2.63
N GLY A 25 -13.71 8.28 3.67
CA GLY A 25 -15.10 8.76 3.54
C GLY A 25 -15.27 10.12 2.86
N GLY A 26 -14.20 10.85 2.60
CA GLY A 26 -14.20 12.08 1.81
C GLY A 26 -13.73 11.90 0.36
N MET A 27 -13.40 10.67 -0.05
CA MET A 27 -12.93 10.37 -1.39
C MET A 27 -14.08 9.85 -2.26
N ASP A 28 -14.08 10.24 -3.53
CA ASP A 28 -14.93 9.59 -4.51
C ASP A 28 -14.35 8.22 -4.94
N ALA A 29 -15.14 7.43 -5.68
CA ALA A 29 -14.75 6.09 -6.11
C ALA A 29 -13.55 6.09 -7.07
N GLN A 30 -13.40 7.14 -7.89
CA GLN A 30 -12.30 7.25 -8.85
C GLN A 30 -10.99 7.57 -8.12
N GLN A 31 -11.03 8.48 -7.16
CA GLN A 31 -9.92 8.81 -6.26
C GLN A 31 -9.46 7.58 -5.46
N LEU A 32 -10.38 6.75 -4.97
CA LEU A 32 -10.03 5.50 -4.28
C LEU A 32 -9.33 4.49 -5.21
N LYS A 33 -9.79 4.39 -6.47
CA LYS A 33 -9.18 3.51 -7.47
C LYS A 33 -7.76 3.97 -7.81
N GLU A 34 -7.58 5.27 -8.04
CA GLU A 34 -6.28 5.87 -8.32
C GLU A 34 -5.32 5.72 -7.13
N LEU A 35 -5.80 5.98 -5.90
CA LEU A 35 -5.01 5.77 -4.69
C LEU A 35 -4.51 4.32 -4.58
N LYS A 36 -5.37 3.34 -4.85
CA LYS A 36 -4.98 1.92 -4.81
C LYS A 36 -3.92 1.61 -5.88
N SER A 37 -4.10 2.12 -7.10
CA SER A 37 -3.13 1.94 -8.19
C SER A 37 -1.77 2.55 -7.85
N LEU A 38 -1.75 3.76 -7.26
CA LEU A 38 -0.53 4.43 -6.84
C LEU A 38 0.17 3.68 -5.70
N GLN A 39 -0.60 3.12 -4.76
CA GLN A 39 -0.03 2.32 -3.68
C GLN A 39 0.64 1.04 -4.19
N GLU A 40 0.01 0.34 -5.14
CA GLU A 40 0.57 -0.86 -5.77
C GLU A 40 1.85 -0.53 -6.55
N GLU A 41 1.83 0.57 -7.34
CA GLU A 41 3.01 0.98 -8.09
C GLU A 41 4.15 1.43 -7.17
N ASN A 42 3.84 2.18 -6.11
CA ASN A 42 4.85 2.58 -5.12
C ASN A 42 5.49 1.37 -4.44
N GLN A 43 4.71 0.32 -4.16
CA GLN A 43 5.23 -0.93 -3.61
C GLN A 43 6.20 -1.61 -4.58
N ARG A 44 5.83 -1.72 -5.86
CA ARG A 44 6.68 -2.31 -6.90
C ARG A 44 7.99 -1.53 -7.07
N LEU A 45 7.89 -0.20 -7.14
CA LEU A 45 9.06 0.68 -7.26
C LEU A 45 10.00 0.56 -6.06
N LYS A 46 9.47 0.48 -4.84
CA LYS A 46 10.27 0.26 -3.63
C LYS A 46 10.99 -1.09 -3.66
N GLN A 47 10.30 -2.15 -4.10
CA GLN A 47 10.92 -3.47 -4.23
C GLN A 47 12.06 -3.44 -5.24
N MET A 48 11.82 -2.93 -6.44
CA MET A 48 12.83 -2.82 -7.50
C MET A 48 14.04 -1.99 -7.05
N TYR A 49 13.80 -0.88 -6.36
CA TYR A 49 14.87 -0.05 -5.81
C TYR A 49 15.69 -0.78 -4.74
N ALA A 50 15.03 -1.54 -3.86
CA ALA A 50 15.71 -2.33 -2.84
C ALA A 50 16.61 -3.39 -3.48
N ASP A 51 16.09 -4.13 -4.46
CA ASP A 51 16.84 -5.17 -5.18
C ASP A 51 18.05 -4.57 -5.90
N LEU A 52 17.84 -3.47 -6.66
CA LEU A 52 18.93 -2.77 -7.35
C LEU A 52 19.98 -2.21 -6.38
N SER A 53 19.54 -1.70 -5.23
CA SER A 53 20.44 -1.18 -4.19
C SER A 53 21.30 -2.27 -3.57
N LEU A 54 20.75 -3.48 -3.40
CA LEU A 54 21.49 -4.64 -2.92
C LEU A 54 22.53 -5.08 -3.95
N ASP A 55 22.15 -5.22 -5.22
CA ASP A 55 23.06 -5.59 -6.31
C ASP A 55 24.21 -4.59 -6.43
N HIS A 56 23.88 -3.29 -6.42
CA HIS A 56 24.88 -2.23 -6.47
C HIS A 56 25.86 -2.28 -5.29
N ARG A 57 25.38 -2.60 -4.08
CA ARG A 57 26.25 -2.78 -2.90
C ARG A 57 27.19 -3.98 -3.09
N ILE A 58 26.65 -5.13 -3.51
CA ILE A 58 27.45 -6.33 -3.76
C ILE A 58 28.54 -6.06 -4.81
N LEU A 59 28.19 -5.39 -5.90
CA LEU A 59 29.13 -5.04 -6.96
C LEU A 59 30.24 -4.12 -6.47
N LYS A 60 29.91 -3.10 -5.65
CA LYS A 60 30.92 -2.23 -5.03
C LYS A 60 31.87 -3.01 -4.12
N ASP A 61 31.33 -3.86 -3.24
CA ASP A 61 32.14 -4.67 -2.32
C ASP A 61 33.09 -5.60 -3.08
N ILE A 62 32.67 -6.16 -4.22
CA ILE A 62 33.53 -7.01 -5.07
C ILE A 62 34.66 -6.19 -5.70
N ILE A 63 34.38 -4.98 -6.18
CA ILE A 63 35.40 -4.10 -6.78
C ILE A 63 36.43 -3.68 -5.72
N GLU A 64 35.96 -3.26 -4.55
CA GLU A 64 36.84 -2.83 -3.45
C GLU A 64 37.75 -3.97 -2.95
N LYS A 65 37.29 -5.22 -2.96
CA LYS A 65 38.12 -6.38 -2.60
C LYS A 65 39.14 -6.79 -3.66
N LYS A 66 38.99 -6.31 -4.91
CA LYS A 66 39.88 -6.64 -6.03
C LYS A 66 40.99 -5.61 -6.25
N LEU A 67 40.83 -4.39 -5.72
CA LEU A 67 41.92 -3.41 -5.59
C LEU A 67 42.76 -3.69 -4.35
#